data_AF-A0A2A8CUX9-F1
#
_entry.id   AF-A0A2A8CUX9-F1
#
_cell.length_a   1.000
_cell.length_b   1.000
_cell.length_c   1.000
_cell.angle_alpha   90.00
_cell.angle_beta   90.00
_cell.angle_gamma   90.00
#
_symmetry.space_group_name_H-M   'P 1'
#
loop_
_entity.id
_entity.type
_entity.pdbx_description
1 polymer ?
#
loop_
_entity_poly.entity_id
_entity_poly.type
_entity_poly.pdbx_seq_one_letter_code
_entity_poly.pdbx_strand_id
1 'polypeptide(L)'
;MSGLCPKTLNRLQVIALVLGLTLLCVAGSTAPVQAQDDGEMATADAVAQRMMEAHGAEAWKTLPYLRFDFAVEGNGDTRIVARNLWNRRTGAYRIELPDSAQTVVVIQTNESSPGNVTGTVYKNGEEVTGDQKADLLKTGYQRFINDTYWLTAPLKVFDDGVNRSYLADSSDAEHDVLHLTFGDVGLTPDDEYWLYVDKETGLLDRWAFRLQSMPNDATPAAFDWAGYVTLTAPGGEVQLAERHEGGQRAILTNNLSAPESLPDDAFTSPTPMLGE
;
A
#
# COMPACT_ATOMS: atom_id res chain seq x y z
N MET A 1 32.99 -30.40 -29.62
CA MET A 1 32.41 -29.07 -29.93
C MET A 1 30.96 -29.28 -30.32
N SER A 2 30.06 -29.07 -29.37
CA SER A 2 28.61 -28.99 -29.61
C SER A 2 28.00 -28.42 -28.34
N GLY A 3 27.93 -27.09 -28.28
CA GLY A 3 27.26 -26.36 -27.21
C GLY A 3 25.76 -26.58 -27.31
N LEU A 4 25.15 -26.99 -26.21
CA LEU A 4 23.71 -27.00 -26.05
C LEU A 4 23.31 -25.74 -25.28
N CYS A 5 22.57 -24.90 -25.98
CA CYS A 5 21.92 -23.68 -25.53
C CYS A 5 21.00 -23.95 -24.31
N PRO A 6 21.05 -23.15 -23.23
CA PRO A 6 20.09 -23.28 -22.14
C PRO A 6 18.71 -22.80 -22.59
N LYS A 7 17.71 -23.67 -22.37
CA LYS A 7 16.29 -23.37 -22.59
C LYS A 7 15.90 -22.16 -21.75
N THR A 8 15.49 -21.09 -22.41
CA THR A 8 14.82 -19.93 -21.83
C THR A 8 13.60 -20.39 -21.03
N LEU A 9 13.66 -20.24 -19.69
CA LEU A 9 12.45 -20.35 -18.86
C LEU A 9 11.53 -19.15 -19.16
N ASN A 10 10.26 -19.49 -19.29
CA ASN A 10 9.18 -18.66 -19.79
C ASN A 10 8.82 -17.54 -18.78
N ARG A 11 8.74 -16.29 -19.27
CA ARG A 11 8.63 -15.03 -18.51
C ARG A 11 7.27 -14.78 -17.82
N LEU A 12 6.41 -15.78 -17.60
CA LEU A 12 5.03 -15.55 -17.15
C LEU A 12 4.75 -15.72 -15.65
N GLN A 13 5.73 -16.11 -14.82
CA GLN A 13 5.48 -16.38 -13.38
C GLN A 13 5.83 -15.24 -12.42
N VAL A 14 6.30 -14.08 -12.90
CA VAL A 14 6.86 -13.02 -12.03
C VAL A 14 5.85 -11.90 -11.70
N ILE A 15 4.69 -11.84 -12.36
CA ILE A 15 3.69 -10.77 -12.16
C ILE A 15 2.56 -11.18 -11.17
N ALA A 16 2.59 -12.41 -10.65
CA ALA A 16 1.54 -12.91 -9.76
C ALA A 16 1.61 -12.37 -8.32
N LEU A 17 2.69 -11.70 -7.91
CA LEU A 17 2.87 -11.28 -6.51
C LEU A 17 2.17 -9.95 -6.15
N VAL A 18 1.67 -9.19 -7.13
CA VAL A 18 1.06 -7.85 -6.88
C VAL A 18 -0.32 -7.67 -7.55
N LEU A 19 -0.79 -8.64 -8.34
CA LEU A 19 -2.06 -8.54 -9.09
C LEU A 19 -3.03 -9.71 -8.87
N GLY A 20 -2.70 -10.64 -7.97
CA GLY A 20 -3.46 -11.87 -7.74
C GLY A 20 -4.61 -11.75 -6.74
N LEU A 21 -5.43 -10.70 -6.78
CA LEU A 21 -6.68 -10.67 -5.99
C LEU A 21 -7.81 -11.36 -6.77
N THR A 22 -7.87 -12.68 -6.70
CA THR A 22 -9.10 -13.43 -6.98
C THR A 22 -9.97 -13.40 -5.74
N LEU A 23 -11.09 -12.66 -5.79
CA LEU A 23 -12.17 -12.75 -4.81
C LEU A 23 -12.72 -14.20 -4.84
N LEU A 24 -12.28 -15.04 -3.91
CA LEU A 24 -13.01 -16.25 -3.53
C LEU A 24 -13.80 -15.91 -2.28
N CYS A 25 -15.14 -15.93 -2.37
CA CYS A 25 -15.99 -15.98 -1.19
C CYS A 25 -15.76 -17.33 -0.50
N VAL A 26 -14.97 -17.35 0.58
CA VAL A 26 -14.84 -18.52 1.45
C VAL A 26 -15.70 -18.28 2.68
N ALA A 27 -16.55 -19.25 2.99
CA ALA A 27 -17.39 -19.23 4.18
C ALA A 27 -16.51 -19.25 5.44
N GLY A 28 -16.77 -18.30 6.34
CA GLY A 28 -15.98 -18.05 7.53
C GLY A 28 -15.78 -19.29 8.40
N SER A 29 -14.52 -19.58 8.68
CA SER A 29 -14.12 -20.40 9.82
C SER A 29 -13.64 -19.44 10.88
N THR A 30 -14.42 -19.25 11.95
CA THR A 30 -14.00 -18.44 13.10
C THR A 30 -12.88 -19.18 13.83
N ALA A 31 -11.63 -18.84 13.51
CA ALA A 31 -10.53 -19.16 14.41
C ALA A 31 -10.79 -18.45 15.76
N PRO A 32 -10.51 -19.10 16.90
CA PRO A 32 -10.67 -18.44 18.18
C PRO A 32 -9.64 -17.30 18.27
N VAL A 33 -10.12 -16.06 18.38
CA VAL A 33 -9.31 -14.93 18.83
C VAL A 33 -8.72 -15.32 20.19
N GLN A 34 -7.41 -15.54 20.26
CA GLN A 34 -6.76 -15.73 21.54
C GLN A 34 -6.97 -14.47 22.37
N ALA A 35 -7.58 -14.62 23.55
CA ALA A 35 -7.72 -13.51 24.49
C ALA A 35 -6.32 -13.04 24.88
N GLN A 36 -5.97 -11.85 24.43
CA GLN A 36 -4.71 -11.19 24.74
C GLN A 36 -4.76 -10.68 26.19
N ASP A 37 -3.66 -10.80 26.92
CA ASP A 37 -3.59 -10.26 28.28
C ASP A 37 -3.72 -8.72 28.24
N ASP A 38 -4.40 -8.13 29.23
CA ASP A 38 -4.65 -6.68 29.30
C ASP A 38 -3.32 -5.89 29.25
N GLY A 39 -2.25 -6.46 29.84
CA GLY A 39 -0.91 -5.88 29.80
C GLY A 39 -0.23 -5.94 28.42
N GLU A 40 -0.44 -7.02 27.67
CA GLU A 40 0.09 -7.18 26.31
C GLU A 40 -0.63 -6.25 25.32
N MET A 41 -1.95 -6.08 25.47
CA MET A 41 -2.72 -5.13 24.67
C MET A 41 -2.29 -3.68 24.95
N ALA A 42 -2.09 -3.31 26.21
CA ALA A 42 -1.57 -1.99 26.57
C ALA A 42 -0.16 -1.74 25.99
N THR A 43 0.69 -2.77 25.95
CA THR A 43 2.02 -2.67 25.32
C THR A 43 1.92 -2.48 23.80
N ALA A 44 1.05 -3.26 23.15
CA ALA A 44 0.81 -3.13 21.71
C ALA A 44 0.32 -1.73 21.32
N ASP A 45 -0.65 -1.18 22.07
CA ASP A 45 -1.16 0.15 21.83
C ASP A 45 -0.12 1.24 22.07
N ALA A 46 0.74 1.10 23.09
CA ALA A 46 1.82 2.05 23.36
C ALA A 46 2.86 2.08 22.23
N VAL A 47 3.28 0.91 21.74
CA VAL A 47 4.21 0.81 20.59
C VAL A 47 3.56 1.37 19.33
N ALA A 48 2.30 1.06 19.07
CA ALA A 48 1.55 1.56 17.92
C ALA A 48 1.39 3.09 17.94
N GLN A 49 1.11 3.68 19.10
CA GLN A 49 1.03 5.13 19.28
C GLN A 49 2.38 5.80 19.03
N ARG A 50 3.46 5.27 19.62
CA ARG A 50 4.83 5.76 19.37
C ARG A 50 5.15 5.76 17.87
N MET A 51 4.81 4.68 17.18
CA MET A 51 5.03 4.58 15.74
C MET A 51 4.22 5.64 14.97
N MET A 52 2.93 5.76 15.25
CA MET A 52 2.09 6.77 14.60
C MET A 52 2.58 8.20 14.85
N GLU A 53 3.05 8.50 16.07
CA GLU A 53 3.65 9.79 16.42
C GLU A 53 4.94 10.05 15.63
N ALA A 54 5.84 9.07 15.55
CA ALA A 54 7.08 9.17 14.77
C ALA A 54 6.83 9.39 13.27
N HIS A 55 5.75 8.82 12.74
CA HIS A 55 5.30 9.03 11.37
C HIS A 55 4.47 10.32 11.18
N GLY A 56 4.21 11.08 12.24
CA GLY A 56 3.51 12.37 12.16
C GLY A 56 2.00 12.26 12.00
N ALA A 57 1.34 11.37 12.74
CA ALA A 57 -0.11 11.11 12.60
C ALA A 57 -1.02 12.34 12.70
N GLU A 58 -0.71 13.32 13.57
CA GLU A 58 -1.48 14.56 13.64
C GLU A 58 -1.27 15.46 12.41
N ALA A 59 -0.02 15.59 11.94
CA ALA A 59 0.30 16.31 10.72
C ALA A 59 -0.37 15.65 9.50
N TRP A 60 -0.35 14.31 9.44
CA TRP A 60 -0.99 13.52 8.40
C TRP A 60 -2.48 13.82 8.26
N LYS A 61 -3.23 14.05 9.35
CA LYS A 61 -4.66 14.42 9.28
C LYS A 61 -4.89 15.73 8.51
N THR A 62 -3.90 16.62 8.49
CA THR A 62 -3.99 17.94 7.85
C THR A 62 -3.45 17.97 6.42
N LEU A 63 -2.76 16.92 5.97
CA LEU A 63 -2.12 16.85 4.66
C LEU A 63 -3.16 16.81 3.52
N PRO A 64 -3.31 17.85 2.71
CA PRO A 64 -4.44 17.92 1.79
C PRO A 64 -4.26 17.09 0.53
N TYR A 65 -3.04 17.06 0.01
CA TYR A 65 -2.69 16.43 -1.24
C TYR A 65 -1.51 15.50 -1.03
N LEU A 66 -1.54 14.36 -1.71
CA LEU A 66 -0.44 13.41 -1.75
C LEU A 66 -0.23 12.99 -3.20
N ARG A 67 0.98 13.16 -3.71
CA ARG A 67 1.42 12.60 -4.99
C ARG A 67 2.53 11.59 -4.68
N PHE A 68 2.45 10.41 -5.26
CA PHE A 68 3.60 9.52 -5.43
C PHE A 68 3.45 8.67 -6.70
N ASP A 69 4.54 8.07 -7.18
CA ASP A 69 4.54 7.00 -8.16
C ASP A 69 4.71 5.67 -7.43
N PHE A 70 4.00 4.64 -7.88
CA PHE A 70 4.20 3.27 -7.43
C PHE A 70 5.00 2.52 -8.49
N ALA A 71 6.17 2.02 -8.13
CA ALA A 71 7.03 1.26 -9.03
C ALA A 71 7.48 -0.07 -8.40
N VAL A 72 7.82 -1.01 -9.28
CA VAL A 72 8.42 -2.29 -8.89
C VAL A 72 9.82 -2.35 -9.48
N GLU A 73 10.80 -2.66 -8.64
CA GLU A 73 12.18 -2.89 -9.00
C GLU A 73 12.51 -4.38 -8.86
N GLY A 74 13.22 -4.93 -9.85
CA GLY A 74 13.73 -6.28 -9.79
C GLY A 74 14.57 -6.66 -11.00
N ASN A 75 15.57 -7.52 -10.77
CA ASN A 75 16.52 -7.97 -11.81
C ASN A 75 17.25 -6.81 -12.53
N GLY A 76 17.48 -5.69 -11.84
CA GLY A 76 18.18 -4.52 -12.38
C GLY A 76 17.32 -3.53 -13.16
N ASP A 77 16.01 -3.79 -13.30
CA ASP A 77 15.07 -2.89 -13.97
C ASP A 77 14.06 -2.31 -12.97
N THR A 78 13.60 -1.09 -13.23
CA THR A 78 12.50 -0.43 -12.50
C THR A 78 11.35 -0.14 -13.46
N ARG A 79 10.12 -0.48 -13.04
CA ARG A 79 8.90 -0.22 -13.81
C ARG A 79 7.90 0.58 -12.96
N ILE A 80 7.54 1.77 -13.44
CA ILE A 80 6.43 2.54 -12.88
C ILE A 80 5.12 1.85 -13.25
N VAL A 81 4.36 1.43 -12.25
CA VAL A 81 3.08 0.72 -12.42
C VAL A 81 1.92 1.70 -12.45
N ALA A 82 1.95 2.70 -11.57
CA ALA A 82 0.92 3.73 -11.48
C ALA A 82 1.53 5.04 -11.00
N ARG A 83 0.94 6.16 -11.43
CA ARG A 83 1.19 7.48 -10.85
C ARG A 83 -0.06 7.92 -10.13
N ASN A 84 0.08 8.31 -8.87
CA ASN A 84 -1.03 8.53 -7.96
C ASN A 84 -1.08 9.98 -7.51
N LEU A 85 -2.27 10.57 -7.52
CA LEU A 85 -2.54 11.88 -6.93
C LEU A 85 -3.84 11.81 -6.13
N TRP A 86 -3.76 12.17 -4.85
CA TRP A 86 -4.89 12.12 -3.93
C TRP A 86 -5.22 13.49 -3.38
N ASN A 87 -6.47 13.94 -3.55
CA ASN A 87 -7.06 14.99 -2.73
C ASN A 87 -7.76 14.35 -1.53
N ARG A 88 -7.07 14.38 -0.39
CA ARG A 88 -7.51 13.75 0.86
C ARG A 88 -8.71 14.47 1.49
N ARG A 89 -8.95 15.73 1.11
CA ARG A 89 -10.09 16.53 1.61
C ARG A 89 -11.40 16.16 0.93
N THR A 90 -11.37 15.94 -0.38
CA THR A 90 -12.59 15.62 -1.16
C THR A 90 -12.75 14.13 -1.42
N GLY A 91 -11.69 13.34 -1.29
CA GLY A 91 -11.67 11.93 -1.68
C GLY A 91 -11.40 11.70 -3.16
N ALA A 92 -11.11 12.74 -3.95
CA ALA A 92 -10.78 12.55 -5.36
C ALA A 92 -9.39 11.92 -5.48
N TYR A 93 -9.30 10.79 -6.16
CA TYR A 93 -8.06 10.04 -6.35
C TYR A 93 -7.84 9.74 -7.83
N ARG A 94 -6.77 10.31 -8.38
CA ARG A 94 -6.35 10.14 -9.77
C ARG A 94 -5.23 9.13 -9.86
N ILE A 95 -5.35 8.24 -10.83
CA ILE A 95 -4.39 7.19 -11.16
C ILE A 95 -4.10 7.28 -12.65
N GLU A 96 -2.82 7.36 -13.00
CA GLU A 96 -2.37 7.26 -14.38
C GLU A 96 -1.62 5.95 -14.55
N LEU A 97 -1.97 5.19 -15.59
CA LEU A 97 -1.39 3.87 -15.88
C LEU A 97 -0.48 3.99 -17.11
N PRO A 98 0.86 4.15 -16.95
CA PRO A 98 1.76 4.47 -18.05
C PRO A 98 1.75 3.43 -19.18
N ASP A 99 1.61 2.14 -18.83
CA ASP A 99 1.64 1.03 -19.79
C ASP A 99 0.28 0.75 -20.47
N SER A 100 -0.77 1.50 -20.13
CA SER A 100 -2.15 1.21 -20.55
C SER A 100 -2.70 2.26 -21.52
N ALA A 101 -1.95 2.67 -22.54
CA ALA A 101 -2.40 3.63 -23.56
C ALA A 101 -3.00 4.92 -22.95
N GLN A 102 -2.20 5.62 -22.14
CA GLN A 102 -2.59 6.89 -21.51
C GLN A 102 -3.91 6.79 -20.72
N THR A 103 -4.15 5.66 -20.05
CA THR A 103 -5.36 5.49 -19.23
C THR A 103 -5.25 6.34 -17.96
N VAL A 104 -6.29 7.12 -17.71
CA VAL A 104 -6.50 7.92 -16.50
C VAL A 104 -7.75 7.40 -15.81
N VAL A 105 -7.64 7.06 -14.53
CA VAL A 105 -8.77 6.66 -13.69
C VAL A 105 -8.89 7.67 -12.56
N VAL A 106 -10.06 8.25 -12.38
CA VAL A 106 -10.36 9.11 -11.24
C VAL A 106 -11.51 8.48 -10.46
N ILE A 107 -11.25 8.12 -9.19
CA ILE A 107 -12.26 7.56 -8.28
C ILE A 107 -12.60 8.55 -7.16
N GLN A 108 -13.79 8.40 -6.56
CA GLN A 108 -14.13 9.09 -5.31
C GLN A 108 -14.00 8.13 -4.13
N THR A 109 -12.90 8.21 -3.40
CA THR A 109 -12.54 7.27 -2.33
C THR A 109 -13.53 7.28 -1.18
N ASN A 110 -14.11 8.44 -0.86
CA ASN A 110 -15.06 8.60 0.25
C ASN A 110 -16.45 8.03 -0.06
N GLU A 111 -16.74 7.75 -1.33
CA GLU A 111 -18.01 7.21 -1.81
C GLU A 111 -17.89 5.78 -2.34
N SER A 112 -16.66 5.27 -2.45
CA SER A 112 -16.35 3.97 -3.05
C SER A 112 -16.19 2.89 -1.99
N SER A 113 -16.63 1.69 -2.33
CA SER A 113 -16.46 0.48 -1.52
C SER A 113 -16.23 -0.74 -2.41
N PRO A 114 -15.83 -1.90 -1.87
CA PRO A 114 -15.70 -3.11 -2.66
C PRO A 114 -16.99 -3.43 -3.42
N GLY A 115 -16.92 -3.48 -4.76
CA GLY A 115 -18.07 -3.75 -5.63
C GLY A 115 -18.90 -2.53 -6.03
N ASN A 116 -18.66 -1.35 -5.43
CA ASN A 116 -19.32 -0.10 -5.81
C ASN A 116 -18.30 1.04 -5.83
N VAL A 117 -17.68 1.26 -6.99
CA VAL A 117 -16.66 2.31 -7.18
C VAL A 117 -17.23 3.40 -8.06
N THR A 118 -17.23 4.64 -7.58
CA THR A 118 -17.69 5.81 -8.33
C THR A 118 -16.51 6.57 -8.92
N GLY A 119 -16.67 7.09 -10.14
CA GLY A 119 -15.58 7.79 -10.82
C GLY A 119 -15.75 7.96 -12.32
N THR A 120 -14.69 8.48 -12.93
CA THR A 120 -14.52 8.67 -14.38
C THR A 120 -13.26 7.99 -14.86
N VAL A 121 -13.30 7.51 -16.10
CA VAL A 121 -12.17 6.82 -16.72
C VAL A 121 -11.98 7.39 -18.11
N TYR A 122 -10.73 7.68 -18.46
CA TYR A 122 -10.35 8.14 -19.78
C TYR A 122 -9.29 7.21 -20.35
N LYS A 123 -9.35 6.97 -21.66
CA LYS A 123 -8.33 6.23 -22.40
C LYS A 123 -8.00 6.99 -23.67
N ASN A 124 -6.72 7.32 -23.87
CA ASN A 124 -6.28 8.19 -24.96
C ASN A 124 -7.06 9.53 -25.03
N GLY A 125 -7.45 10.09 -23.89
CA GLY A 125 -8.19 11.35 -23.83
C GLY A 125 -9.71 11.25 -24.02
N GLU A 126 -10.25 10.06 -24.29
CA GLU A 126 -11.69 9.84 -24.47
C GLU A 126 -12.31 9.16 -23.26
N GLU A 127 -13.52 9.57 -22.85
CA GLU A 127 -14.22 8.95 -21.73
C GLU A 127 -14.64 7.52 -22.07
N VAL A 128 -14.33 6.60 -21.16
CA VAL A 128 -14.73 5.19 -21.23
C VAL A 128 -16.06 5.01 -20.51
N THR A 129 -16.96 4.20 -21.07
CA THR A 129 -18.30 3.93 -20.52
C THR A 129 -18.59 2.41 -20.48
N GLY A 130 -19.71 2.01 -19.88
CA GLY A 130 -20.15 0.61 -19.82
C GLY A 130 -19.25 -0.30 -18.99
N ASP A 131 -19.23 -1.59 -19.31
CA ASP A 131 -18.51 -2.62 -18.55
C ASP A 131 -17.00 -2.33 -18.45
N GLN A 132 -16.40 -1.78 -19.53
CA GLN A 132 -14.99 -1.38 -19.51
C GLN A 132 -14.69 -0.29 -18.47
N LYS A 133 -15.62 0.65 -18.26
CA LYS A 133 -15.50 1.67 -17.21
C LYS A 133 -15.52 0.99 -15.84
N ALA A 134 -16.45 0.07 -15.61
CA ALA A 134 -16.57 -0.63 -14.34
C ALA A 134 -15.29 -1.42 -13.99
N ASP A 135 -14.70 -2.13 -14.95
CA ASP A 135 -13.46 -2.89 -14.76
C ASP A 135 -12.26 -1.98 -14.43
N LEU A 136 -12.14 -0.84 -15.12
CA LEU A 136 -11.07 0.13 -14.89
C LEU A 136 -11.25 0.88 -13.56
N LEU A 137 -12.48 1.21 -13.16
CA LEU A 137 -12.76 1.75 -11.83
C LEU A 137 -12.40 0.76 -10.73
N LYS A 138 -12.73 -0.53 -10.90
CA LYS A 138 -12.32 -1.58 -9.97
C LYS A 138 -10.80 -1.68 -9.85
N THR A 139 -10.08 -1.64 -10.99
CA THR A 139 -8.61 -1.60 -11.00
C THR A 139 -8.10 -0.36 -10.26
N GLY A 140 -8.69 0.80 -10.50
CA GLY A 140 -8.35 2.04 -9.81
C GLY A 140 -8.50 1.94 -8.30
N TYR A 141 -9.63 1.40 -7.83
CA TYR A 141 -9.87 1.18 -6.41
C TYR A 141 -8.87 0.19 -5.78
N GLN A 142 -8.55 -0.90 -6.48
CA GLN A 142 -7.53 -1.86 -6.02
C GLN A 142 -6.14 -1.20 -5.89
N ARG A 143 -5.77 -0.35 -6.86
CA ARG A 143 -4.52 0.44 -6.80
C ARG A 143 -4.55 1.45 -5.67
N PHE A 144 -5.66 2.16 -5.45
CA PHE A 144 -5.78 3.07 -4.31
C PHE A 144 -5.52 2.35 -2.99
N ILE A 145 -6.20 1.23 -2.74
CA ILE A 145 -6.04 0.46 -1.50
C ILE A 145 -4.60 -0.04 -1.36
N ASN A 146 -4.06 -0.73 -2.38
CA ASN A 146 -2.71 -1.31 -2.30
C ASN A 146 -1.61 -0.22 -2.23
N ASP A 147 -1.60 0.70 -3.19
CA ASP A 147 -0.49 1.62 -3.38
C ASP A 147 -0.36 2.59 -2.21
N THR A 148 -1.48 3.06 -1.67
CA THR A 148 -1.45 3.94 -0.49
C THR A 148 -1.11 3.17 0.78
N TYR A 149 -1.42 1.88 0.88
CA TYR A 149 -1.08 1.09 2.07
C TYR A 149 0.43 0.92 2.24
N TRP A 150 1.18 0.75 1.14
CA TRP A 150 2.65 0.76 1.15
C TRP A 150 3.26 2.07 1.68
N LEU A 151 2.52 3.18 1.69
CA LEU A 151 2.96 4.42 2.35
C LEU A 151 2.43 4.54 3.77
N THR A 152 1.18 4.15 3.98
CA THR A 152 0.38 4.60 5.12
C THR A 152 0.12 3.53 6.16
N ALA A 153 0.62 2.29 5.98
CA ALA A 153 0.45 1.22 6.94
C ALA A 153 0.78 1.62 8.40
N PRO A 154 1.89 2.34 8.70
CA PRO A 154 2.18 2.80 10.05
C PRO A 154 1.11 3.72 10.66
N LEU A 155 0.40 4.47 9.81
CA LEU A 155 -0.61 5.46 10.20
C LEU A 155 -2.02 4.88 10.30
N LYS A 156 -2.19 3.59 9.98
CA LYS A 156 -3.49 2.90 9.88
C LYS A 156 -3.63 1.78 10.91
N VAL A 157 -2.69 1.63 11.83
CA VAL A 157 -2.68 0.52 12.79
C VAL A 157 -3.85 0.54 13.76
N PHE A 158 -4.51 1.68 13.97
CA PHE A 158 -5.75 1.82 14.76
C PHE A 158 -7.03 1.92 13.91
N ASP A 159 -6.96 1.69 12.60
CA ASP A 159 -8.17 1.69 11.78
C ASP A 159 -9.15 0.60 12.24
N ASP A 160 -10.44 0.87 12.07
CA ASP A 160 -11.50 -0.08 12.42
C ASP A 160 -11.27 -1.44 11.72
N GLY A 161 -11.35 -2.51 12.50
CA GLY A 161 -11.11 -3.87 12.02
C GLY A 161 -9.64 -4.31 12.01
N VAL A 162 -8.68 -3.44 12.39
CA VAL A 162 -7.29 -3.85 12.62
C VAL A 162 -7.11 -4.30 14.07
N ASN A 163 -6.71 -5.56 14.25
CA ASN A 163 -6.32 -6.11 15.56
C ASN A 163 -4.79 -6.02 15.70
N ARG A 164 -4.31 -5.64 16.88
CA ARG A 164 -2.88 -5.49 17.19
C ARG A 164 -2.52 -6.36 18.37
N SER A 165 -1.45 -7.12 18.25
CA SER A 165 -0.80 -7.77 19.38
C SER A 165 0.69 -7.44 19.46
N TYR A 166 1.24 -7.45 20.68
CA TYR A 166 2.67 -7.26 20.89
C TYR A 166 3.36 -8.61 20.91
N LEU A 167 4.46 -8.74 20.18
CA LEU A 167 5.32 -9.92 20.22
C LEU A 167 6.69 -9.51 20.73
N ALA A 168 7.12 -10.10 21.84
CA ALA A 168 8.48 -9.94 22.32
C ALA A 168 9.43 -10.68 21.37
N ASP A 169 10.20 -9.95 20.57
CA ASP A 169 11.27 -10.54 19.78
C ASP A 169 12.54 -10.66 20.63
N SER A 170 12.83 -11.87 21.11
CA SER A 170 14.05 -12.12 21.89
C SER A 170 15.33 -12.15 21.04
N SER A 171 15.21 -12.19 19.71
CA SER A 171 16.33 -12.22 18.78
C SER A 171 16.82 -10.85 18.35
N ASP A 172 16.04 -9.81 18.64
CA ASP A 172 16.30 -8.43 18.26
C ASP A 172 16.03 -7.46 19.42
N ALA A 173 17.08 -6.78 19.87
CA ALA A 173 16.98 -5.81 20.96
C ALA A 173 16.53 -4.43 20.48
N GLU A 174 16.66 -4.13 19.20
CA GLU A 174 16.47 -2.78 18.63
C GLU A 174 15.01 -2.50 18.26
N HIS A 175 14.21 -3.54 18.03
CA HIS A 175 12.82 -3.41 17.60
C HIS A 175 11.80 -3.82 18.67
N ASP A 176 10.66 -3.14 18.67
CA ASP A 176 9.40 -3.65 19.20
C ASP A 176 8.59 -4.23 18.03
N VAL A 177 7.93 -5.38 18.21
CA VAL A 177 7.19 -6.04 17.12
C VAL A 177 5.69 -6.01 17.38
N LEU A 178 4.95 -5.39 16.46
CA LEU A 178 3.50 -5.46 16.40
C LEU A 178 3.07 -6.51 15.40
N HIS A 179 2.22 -7.44 15.81
CA HIS A 179 1.54 -8.35 14.91
C HIS A 179 0.12 -7.84 14.63
N LEU A 180 -0.21 -7.74 13.34
CA LEU A 180 -1.50 -7.27 12.85
C LEU A 180 -2.27 -8.41 12.19
N THR A 181 -3.54 -8.53 12.57
CA THR A 181 -4.56 -9.31 11.87
C THR A 181 -5.76 -8.42 11.58
N PHE A 182 -6.61 -8.83 10.65
CA PHE A 182 -7.76 -8.01 10.25
C PHE A 182 -9.07 -8.77 10.46
N GLY A 183 -10.11 -8.03 10.84
CA GLY A 183 -11.49 -8.50 10.71
C GLY A 183 -11.96 -8.45 9.26
N ASP A 184 -13.28 -8.34 9.04
CA ASP A 184 -13.87 -8.26 7.69
C ASP A 184 -13.65 -6.87 7.03
N VAL A 185 -12.40 -6.44 6.92
CA VAL A 185 -11.99 -5.14 6.36
C VAL A 185 -10.92 -5.30 5.29
N GLY A 186 -10.78 -4.28 4.45
CA GLY A 186 -9.84 -4.30 3.33
C GLY A 186 -10.28 -5.24 2.19
N LEU A 187 -9.32 -5.56 1.32
CA LEU A 187 -9.55 -6.51 0.22
C LEU A 187 -8.95 -7.89 0.51
N THR A 188 -8.08 -7.99 1.53
CA THR A 188 -7.38 -9.21 1.94
C THR A 188 -7.37 -9.38 3.46
N PRO A 189 -8.54 -9.68 4.07
CA PRO A 189 -8.68 -9.72 5.54
C PRO A 189 -7.86 -10.83 6.21
N ASP A 190 -7.47 -11.87 5.45
CA ASP A 190 -6.69 -13.01 5.94
C ASP A 190 -5.16 -12.79 5.86
N ASP A 191 -4.71 -11.61 5.44
CA ASP A 191 -3.29 -11.25 5.49
C ASP A 191 -2.85 -10.98 6.94
N GLU A 192 -1.60 -11.31 7.25
CA GLU A 192 -0.97 -11.00 8.54
C GLU A 192 0.32 -10.21 8.33
N TYR A 193 0.59 -9.25 9.22
CA TYR A 193 1.78 -8.41 9.18
C TYR A 193 2.47 -8.35 10.53
N TRP A 194 3.80 -8.36 10.53
CA TRP A 194 4.65 -8.10 11.69
C TRP A 194 5.43 -6.82 11.41
N LEU A 195 5.10 -5.75 12.12
CA LEU A 195 5.75 -4.45 12.02
C LEU A 195 6.86 -4.36 13.06
N TYR A 196 8.10 -4.20 12.59
CA TYR A 196 9.29 -4.03 13.41
C TYR A 196 9.53 -2.53 13.57
N VAL A 197 9.18 -2.01 14.74
CA VAL A 197 9.24 -0.59 15.08
C VAL A 197 10.56 -0.31 15.79
N ASP A 198 11.39 0.54 15.20
CA ASP A 198 12.69 0.91 15.77
C ASP A 198 12.48 1.63 17.11
N LYS A 199 13.19 1.19 18.16
CA LYS A 199 13.00 1.72 19.52
C LYS A 199 13.57 3.12 19.71
N GLU A 200 14.58 3.51 18.93
CA GLU A 200 15.24 4.80 19.05
C GLU A 200 14.43 5.91 18.36
N THR A 201 14.04 5.66 17.11
CA THR A 201 13.38 6.62 16.22
C THR A 201 11.85 6.51 16.27
N GLY A 202 11.32 5.34 16.62
CA GLY A 202 9.89 5.03 16.53
C GLY A 202 9.40 4.76 15.11
N LEU A 203 10.23 4.84 14.08
CA LEU A 203 9.83 4.57 12.70
C LEU A 203 9.67 3.08 12.43
N LEU A 204 8.84 2.74 11.45
CA LEU A 204 8.77 1.38 10.92
C LEU A 204 10.06 1.07 10.14
N ASP A 205 10.88 0.14 10.62
CA ASP A 205 12.13 -0.24 9.94
C ASP A 205 11.90 -1.42 8.98
N ARG A 206 10.98 -2.31 9.33
CA ARG A 206 10.69 -3.51 8.55
C ARG A 206 9.28 -3.99 8.76
N TRP A 207 8.72 -4.62 7.75
CA TRP A 207 7.59 -5.51 7.95
C TRP A 207 7.86 -6.92 7.43
N ALA A 208 7.42 -7.93 8.17
CA ALA A 208 7.21 -9.26 7.61
C ALA A 208 5.72 -9.45 7.36
N PHE A 209 5.36 -10.30 6.41
CA PHE A 209 3.97 -10.53 6.05
C PHE A 209 3.73 -11.95 5.54
N ARG A 210 2.53 -12.44 5.82
CA ARG A 210 2.00 -13.67 5.26
C ARG A 210 0.70 -13.31 4.56
N LEU A 211 0.70 -13.42 3.23
CA LEU A 211 -0.51 -13.16 2.46
C LEU A 211 -1.42 -14.38 2.49
N GLN A 212 -2.72 -14.17 2.43
CA GLN A 212 -3.73 -15.24 2.35
C GLN A 212 -3.57 -16.14 1.11
N SER A 213 -2.87 -15.66 0.09
CA SER A 213 -2.54 -16.43 -1.12
C SER A 213 -1.31 -17.33 -0.95
N MET A 214 -0.54 -17.17 0.13
CA MET A 214 0.64 -17.99 0.41
C MET A 214 0.24 -19.35 1.02
N PRO A 215 1.01 -20.42 0.76
CA PRO A 215 0.86 -21.66 1.49
C PRO A 215 0.99 -21.43 3.01
N ASN A 216 0.20 -22.15 3.81
CA ASN A 216 0.19 -21.98 5.27
C ASN A 216 1.55 -22.28 5.95
N ASP A 217 2.40 -23.09 5.30
CA ASP A 217 3.74 -23.44 5.76
C ASP A 217 4.85 -22.58 5.12
N ALA A 218 4.49 -21.61 4.29
CA ALA A 218 5.45 -20.69 3.71
C ALA A 218 6.05 -19.79 4.79
N THR A 219 7.36 -19.59 4.72
CA THR A 219 8.03 -18.58 5.53
C THR A 219 7.49 -17.19 5.15
N PRO A 220 7.13 -16.33 6.14
CA PRO A 220 6.75 -14.95 5.87
C PRO A 220 7.80 -14.26 5.01
N ALA A 221 7.33 -13.54 4.00
CA ALA A 221 8.20 -12.63 3.25
C ALA A 221 8.41 -11.36 4.09
N ALA A 222 9.43 -10.58 3.76
CA ALA A 222 9.69 -9.32 4.45
C ALA A 222 10.23 -8.26 3.49
N PHE A 223 9.95 -7.01 3.83
CA PHE A 223 10.58 -5.85 3.24
C PHE A 223 11.07 -4.91 4.34
N ASP A 224 12.29 -4.41 4.17
CA ASP A 224 12.84 -3.34 4.98
C ASP A 224 12.37 -2.00 4.39
N TRP A 225 11.94 -1.09 5.27
CA TRP A 225 11.41 0.24 4.94
C TRP A 225 12.55 1.24 4.96
N ALA A 226 12.83 1.85 3.82
CA ALA A 226 13.99 2.69 3.61
C ALA A 226 13.67 3.95 2.82
N GLY A 227 14.62 4.88 2.78
CA GLY A 227 14.46 6.13 2.04
C GLY A 227 13.33 6.98 2.60
N TYR A 228 13.31 7.15 3.93
CA TYR A 228 12.37 8.04 4.60
C TYR A 228 12.54 9.48 4.10
N VAL A 229 11.41 10.10 3.78
CA VAL A 229 11.32 11.52 3.43
C VAL A 229 10.35 12.23 4.34
N THR A 230 10.62 13.51 4.57
CA THR A 230 9.76 14.40 5.36
C THR A 230 8.87 15.21 4.44
N LEU A 231 7.56 15.07 4.61
CA LEU A 231 6.55 15.92 3.97
C LEU A 231 6.07 16.99 4.94
N THR A 232 5.95 18.22 4.46
CA THR A 232 5.37 19.32 5.25
C THR A 232 3.86 19.36 5.05
N ALA A 233 3.11 19.22 6.15
CA ALA A 233 1.68 19.44 6.24
C ALA A 233 1.39 20.73 7.03
N PRO A 234 0.19 21.31 6.93
CA PRO A 234 -0.20 22.44 7.78
C PRO A 234 -0.05 22.17 9.29
N GLY A 235 -0.26 20.92 9.71
CA GLY A 235 -0.18 20.46 11.11
C GLY A 235 1.21 19.97 11.54
N GLY A 236 2.24 20.08 10.72
CA GLY A 236 3.61 19.65 11.05
C GLY A 236 4.23 18.75 9.98
N GLU A 237 5.15 17.90 10.40
CA GLU A 237 5.90 17.02 9.51
C GLU A 237 5.33 15.59 9.51
N VAL A 238 5.36 14.94 8.34
CA VAL A 238 4.98 13.54 8.14
C VAL A 238 6.19 12.80 7.58
N GLN A 239 6.55 11.66 8.18
CA GLN A 239 7.64 10.81 7.71
C GLN A 239 7.08 9.57 7.00
N LEU A 240 7.45 9.37 5.74
CA LEU A 240 7.03 8.21 4.94
C LEU A 240 8.22 7.63 4.19
N ALA A 241 8.26 6.32 4.01
CA ALA A 241 9.29 5.64 3.22
C ALA A 241 8.96 5.65 1.72
N GLU A 242 9.96 5.92 0.88
CA GLU A 242 9.82 5.81 -0.58
C GLU A 242 10.30 4.47 -1.14
N ARG A 243 10.94 3.63 -0.32
CA ARG A 243 11.53 2.35 -0.76
C ARG A 243 11.25 1.24 0.24
N HIS A 244 10.86 0.09 -0.28
CA HIS A 244 10.63 -1.12 0.49
C HIS A 244 11.37 -2.28 -0.18
N GLU A 245 12.42 -2.80 0.45
CA GLU A 245 13.34 -3.74 -0.21
C GLU A 245 13.43 -5.11 0.45
N GLY A 246 13.50 -6.16 -0.38
CA GLY A 246 13.44 -7.54 0.04
C GLY A 246 14.12 -8.45 -0.98
N GLY A 247 15.29 -8.99 -0.62
CA GLY A 247 16.10 -9.80 -1.53
C GLY A 247 16.58 -9.00 -2.75
N GLN A 248 16.20 -9.42 -3.96
CA GLN A 248 16.55 -8.73 -5.22
C GLN A 248 15.40 -7.89 -5.78
N ARG A 249 14.46 -7.50 -4.93
CA ARG A 249 13.24 -6.78 -5.33
C ARG A 249 13.01 -5.60 -4.41
N ALA A 250 12.39 -4.56 -4.94
CA ALA A 250 11.84 -3.48 -4.13
C ALA A 250 10.49 -3.01 -4.68
N ILE A 251 9.65 -2.52 -3.78
CA ILE A 251 8.50 -1.69 -4.08
C ILE A 251 8.88 -0.25 -3.79
N LEU A 252 8.66 0.63 -4.75
CA LEU A 252 8.95 2.05 -4.62
C LEU A 252 7.65 2.85 -4.59
N THR A 253 7.61 3.83 -3.73
CA THR A 253 6.56 4.84 -3.58
C THR A 253 7.20 6.22 -3.80
N ASN A 254 7.96 6.34 -4.88
CA ASN A 254 8.88 7.44 -5.15
C ASN A 254 8.19 8.64 -5.81
N ASN A 255 8.94 9.73 -6.03
CA ASN A 255 8.39 11.03 -6.42
C ASN A 255 7.29 11.49 -5.43
N LEU A 256 7.47 11.12 -4.16
CA LEU A 256 6.57 11.41 -3.07
C LEU A 256 6.61 12.90 -2.77
N SER A 257 5.44 13.53 -2.75
CA SER A 257 5.31 14.96 -2.45
C SER A 257 3.92 15.28 -1.92
N ALA A 258 3.85 16.44 -1.27
CA ALA A 258 2.61 17.04 -0.77
C ALA A 258 2.42 18.42 -1.42
N PRO A 259 1.90 18.50 -2.65
CA PRO A 259 1.68 19.79 -3.32
C PRO A 259 0.77 20.69 -2.47
N GLU A 260 1.02 21.99 -2.44
CA GLU A 260 0.13 22.95 -1.74
C GLU A 260 -1.13 23.27 -2.56
N SER A 261 -1.00 23.22 -3.88
CA SER A 261 -2.05 23.48 -4.87
C SER A 261 -1.91 22.53 -6.06
N LEU A 262 -3.01 22.33 -6.79
CA LEU A 262 -3.07 21.52 -8.00
C LEU A 262 -3.68 22.35 -9.14
N PRO A 263 -3.46 21.97 -10.41
CA PRO A 263 -4.25 22.48 -11.52
C PRO A 263 -5.76 22.26 -11.26
N ASP A 264 -6.58 23.22 -11.66
CA ASP A 264 -8.04 23.18 -11.44
C ASP A 264 -8.69 21.91 -12.04
N ASP A 265 -8.11 21.40 -13.12
CA ASP A 265 -8.59 20.23 -13.85
C ASP A 265 -7.89 18.92 -13.44
N ALA A 266 -7.09 18.90 -12.37
CA ALA A 266 -6.31 17.72 -11.98
C ALA A 266 -7.16 16.43 -11.90
N PHE A 267 -8.41 16.52 -11.45
CA PHE A 267 -9.32 15.38 -11.30
C PHE A 267 -10.39 15.26 -12.40
N THR A 268 -10.35 16.11 -13.42
CA THR A 268 -11.30 16.08 -14.55
C THR A 268 -10.62 15.99 -15.92
N SER A 269 -9.33 16.28 -15.98
CA SER A 269 -8.55 16.25 -17.22
C SER A 269 -8.40 14.82 -17.74
N PRO A 270 -8.71 14.57 -19.03
CA PRO A 270 -8.68 13.23 -19.60
C PRO A 270 -7.26 12.77 -20.01
N THR A 271 -6.28 13.68 -19.98
CA THR A 271 -4.90 13.42 -20.38
C THR A 271 -3.98 13.21 -19.18
N PRO A 272 -3.02 12.27 -19.23
CA PRO A 272 -1.98 12.14 -18.22
C PRO A 272 -1.22 13.45 -17.97
N MET A 273 -0.85 13.71 -16.71
CA MET A 273 -0.16 14.93 -16.25
C MET A 273 0.82 14.68 -15.11
N LEU A 274 0.87 13.48 -14.54
CA LEU A 274 1.74 13.17 -13.39
C LEU A 274 3.14 12.68 -13.81
N GLY A 275 3.39 12.60 -15.12
CA GLY A 275 4.60 12.00 -15.69
C GLY A 275 5.68 12.94 -16.17
N GLU A 276 5.46 14.24 -16.04
CA GLU A 276 6.43 15.28 -16.40
C GLU A 276 7.37 15.59 -15.25
#